data_AF-A0A1I1Q435-F1
#
_entry.id   AF-A0A1I1Q435-F1
#
_cell.length_a   1.000
_cell.length_b   1.000
_cell.length_c   1.000
_cell.angle_alpha   90.00
_cell.angle_beta   90.00
_cell.angle_gamma   90.00
#
_symmetry.space_group_name_H-M   'P 1'
#
loop_
_entity.id
_entity.type
_entity.pdbx_description
1 polymer ?
#
loop_
_entity_poly.entity_id
_entity_poly.type
_entity_poly.pdbx_seq_one_letter_code
_entity_poly.pdbx_strand_id
1 'polypeptide(L)'
;MTGRAGLGLSVRPGTLGAVDSYEGAATLVADSIPTEVTAVLRVEPGGPFPCWLGHLLGPDADLYDAYGATELRLELPSGRAGRVVPRQHHEGAGRLDVQGSGPAPF
;
A
#
# COMPACT_ATOMS: atom_id res chain seq x y z
N MET A 1 16.34 43.33 -23.29
CA MET A 1 16.24 42.37 -22.16
C MET A 1 15.01 41.51 -22.41
N THR A 2 15.19 40.42 -23.15
CA THR A 2 15.20 39.01 -22.68
C THR A 2 13.83 38.54 -22.18
N GLY A 3 13.25 37.64 -22.98
CA GLY A 3 11.91 37.10 -22.80
C GLY A 3 11.78 36.11 -21.65
N ARG A 4 10.52 35.84 -21.30
CA ARG A 4 10.12 34.67 -20.53
C ARG A 4 9.21 33.82 -21.38
N ALA A 5 9.78 32.73 -21.88
CA ALA A 5 9.05 31.56 -22.34
C ALA A 5 8.30 30.96 -21.13
N GLY A 6 6.99 31.12 -21.11
CA GLY A 6 6.11 30.28 -20.30
C GLY A 6 5.88 28.99 -21.06
N LEU A 7 6.59 27.94 -20.67
CA LEU A 7 6.44 26.60 -21.22
C LEU A 7 4.97 26.17 -21.13
N GLY A 8 4.37 25.93 -22.30
CA GLY A 8 3.05 25.33 -22.40
C GLY A 8 3.06 23.96 -21.73
N LEU A 9 2.15 23.79 -20.77
CA LEU A 9 1.81 22.50 -20.21
C LEU A 9 1.23 21.64 -21.34
N SER A 10 2.06 20.82 -21.98
CA SER A 10 1.60 19.84 -22.96
C SER A 10 0.95 18.69 -22.20
N VAL A 11 -0.34 18.82 -21.93
CA VAL A 11 -1.18 17.69 -21.51
C VAL A 11 -1.36 16.80 -22.73
N ARG A 12 -0.61 15.70 -22.79
CA ARG A 12 -0.89 14.63 -23.74
C ARG A 12 -2.05 13.79 -23.18
N PRO A 13 -3.18 13.66 -23.90
CA PRO A 13 -4.20 12.69 -23.54
C PRO A 13 -3.69 11.32 -23.99
N GLY A 14 -3.17 10.53 -23.05
CA GLY A 14 -2.67 9.19 -23.32
C GLY A 14 -2.45 8.41 -22.02
N THR A 15 -3.43 7.58 -21.68
CA THR A 15 -3.44 6.64 -20.53
C THR A 15 -3.54 7.32 -19.16
N LEU A 16 -4.65 7.10 -18.43
CA LEU A 16 -4.68 7.28 -16.98
C LEU A 16 -3.54 6.43 -16.41
N GLY A 17 -2.44 7.07 -15.98
CA GLY A 17 -1.28 6.37 -15.45
C GLY A 17 -1.71 5.50 -14.29
N ALA A 18 -1.55 4.18 -14.42
CA ALA A 18 -1.74 3.28 -13.29
C ALA A 18 -0.77 3.73 -12.18
N VAL A 19 -1.29 3.93 -10.98
CA VAL A 19 -0.45 4.28 -9.85
C VAL A 19 0.25 3.00 -9.42
N ASP A 20 1.57 2.92 -9.58
CA ASP A 20 2.33 1.70 -9.30
C ASP A 20 2.79 1.60 -7.83
N SER A 21 2.56 2.65 -7.03
CA SER A 21 2.90 2.68 -5.61
C SER A 21 1.97 3.55 -4.77
N TYR A 22 1.88 3.25 -3.48
CA TYR A 22 1.12 4.01 -2.50
C TYR A 22 1.94 4.22 -1.24
N GLU A 23 1.90 5.43 -0.70
CA GLU A 23 2.45 5.77 0.61
C GLU A 23 1.45 6.65 1.36
N GLY A 24 1.00 6.21 2.53
CA GLY A 24 0.03 6.98 3.30
C GLY A 24 -0.71 6.19 4.37
N ALA A 25 -1.69 6.86 4.99
CA ALA A 25 -2.53 6.29 6.03
C ALA A 25 -3.44 5.19 5.50
N ALA A 26 -3.57 4.10 6.23
CA ALA A 26 -4.46 2.98 5.92
C ALA A 26 -5.00 2.36 7.21
N THR A 27 -6.01 1.51 7.07
CA THR A 27 -6.54 0.71 8.18
C THR A 27 -6.26 -0.76 7.89
N LEU A 28 -5.50 -1.41 8.76
CA LEU A 28 -5.34 -2.86 8.76
C LEU A 28 -6.48 -3.46 9.58
N VAL A 29 -7.23 -4.39 9.00
CA VAL A 29 -8.29 -5.13 9.68
C VAL A 29 -7.82 -6.57 9.85
N ALA A 30 -7.56 -6.97 11.09
CA ALA A 30 -7.12 -8.30 11.48
C ALA A 30 -8.22 -8.98 12.30
N ASP A 31 -8.81 -10.07 11.80
CA ASP A 31 -9.92 -10.78 12.46
C ASP A 31 -11.05 -9.84 12.97
N SER A 32 -11.43 -8.86 12.16
CA SER A 32 -12.42 -7.79 12.45
C SER A 32 -11.96 -6.69 13.43
N ILE A 33 -10.70 -6.69 13.85
CA ILE A 33 -10.11 -5.64 14.69
C ILE A 33 -9.38 -4.64 13.78
N PRO A 34 -9.82 -3.36 13.74
CA PRO A 34 -9.16 -2.34 12.95
C PRO A 34 -7.97 -1.71 13.71
N THR A 35 -6.87 -1.51 13.00
CA THR A 35 -5.65 -0.84 13.45
C THR A 35 -5.24 0.21 12.42
N GLU A 36 -5.01 1.45 12.86
CA GLU A 36 -4.48 2.50 11.99
C GLU A 36 -2.98 2.26 11.73
N VAL A 37 -2.59 2.33 10.47
CA VAL A 37 -1.20 2.11 10.02
C VAL A 37 -0.80 3.11 8.94
N THR A 38 0.51 3.26 8.72
CA THR A 38 1.04 3.86 7.50
C THR A 38 1.48 2.75 6.56
N ALA A 39 0.93 2.70 5.36
CA ALA A 39 1.26 1.70 4.35
C ALA A 39 2.21 2.27 3.30
N VAL A 40 3.26 1.50 2.97
CA VAL A 40 4.17 1.75 1.85
C VAL A 40 4.09 0.55 0.92
N LEU A 41 3.38 0.71 -0.20
CA LEU A 41 3.01 -0.36 -1.12
C LEU A 41 3.52 -0.10 -2.53
N ARG A 42 3.74 -1.17 -3.29
CA ARG A 42 4.05 -1.13 -4.72
C ARG A 42 3.49 -2.35 -5.43
N VAL A 43 3.12 -2.18 -6.68
CA VAL A 43 2.85 -3.31 -7.58
C VAL A 43 4.17 -4.02 -7.84
N GLU A 44 4.15 -5.36 -7.84
CA GLU A 44 5.31 -6.16 -8.19
C GLU A 44 5.25 -6.51 -9.69
N PRO A 45 6.13 -5.92 -10.53
CA PRO A 45 6.17 -6.26 -11.95
C PRO A 45 6.89 -7.59 -12.17
N GLY A 46 6.35 -8.42 -13.07
CA GLY A 46 7.06 -9.59 -13.61
C GLY A 46 6.69 -10.94 -13.01
N GLY A 47 5.74 -11.01 -12.08
CA GLY A 47 5.16 -12.28 -11.63
C GLY A 47 4.16 -12.86 -12.65
N PRO A 48 3.91 -14.18 -12.63
CA PRO A 48 2.87 -14.81 -13.46
C PRO A 48 1.44 -14.36 -13.08
N PHE A 49 1.29 -13.75 -11.90
CA PHE A 49 0.02 -13.21 -11.40
C PHE A 49 0.23 -11.78 -10.87
N PRO A 50 -0.77 -10.89 -11.01
CA PRO A 50 -0.74 -9.59 -10.38
C PRO A 50 -0.63 -9.72 -8.86
N CYS A 51 0.44 -9.17 -8.30
CA CYS A 51 0.66 -9.04 -6.87
C CYS A 51 1.19 -7.65 -6.54
N TRP A 52 1.08 -7.31 -5.28
CA TRP A 52 1.64 -6.10 -4.72
C TRP A 52 2.33 -6.43 -3.40
N LEU A 53 3.36 -5.67 -3.09
CA LEU A 53 4.23 -5.86 -1.93
C LEU A 53 4.33 -4.55 -1.18
N GLY A 54 4.70 -4.63 0.09
CA GLY A 54 4.93 -3.43 0.88
C GLY A 54 5.30 -3.72 2.31
N HIS A 55 5.25 -2.67 3.11
CA HIS A 55 5.31 -2.78 4.55
C HIS A 55 4.32 -1.81 5.19
N LEU A 56 3.85 -2.20 6.37
CA LEU A 56 2.97 -1.41 7.23
C LEU A 56 3.78 -0.94 8.44
N LEU A 57 3.54 0.29 8.85
CA LEU A 57 4.12 0.90 10.03
C LEU A 57 3.01 1.23 11.02
N GLY A 58 3.18 0.85 12.28
CA GLY A 58 2.16 0.99 13.32
C GLY A 58 2.68 0.55 14.69
N PRO A 59 1.80 0.51 15.71
CA PRO A 59 2.16 -0.01 17.02
C PRO A 59 2.63 -1.48 16.95
N ASP A 60 3.77 -1.79 17.56
CA ASP A 60 4.41 -3.11 17.44
C ASP A 60 3.54 -4.26 17.94
N ALA A 61 2.85 -4.07 19.07
CA ALA A 61 1.92 -5.06 19.62
C ALA A 61 0.77 -5.36 18.64
N ASP A 62 0.18 -4.33 18.04
CA ASP A 62 -0.93 -4.49 17.11
C ASP A 62 -0.49 -5.19 15.81
N LEU A 63 0.72 -4.89 15.32
CA LEU A 63 1.28 -5.54 14.14
C LEU A 63 1.70 -6.99 14.42
N TYR A 64 2.15 -7.29 15.63
CA TYR A 64 2.43 -8.65 16.08
C TYR A 64 1.14 -9.49 16.13
N ASP A 65 0.07 -8.95 16.73
CA ASP A 65 -1.24 -9.61 16.77
C ASP A 65 -1.78 -9.83 15.35
N ALA A 66 -1.67 -8.82 14.47
CA ALA A 66 -2.08 -8.95 13.08
C ALA A 66 -1.28 -10.02 12.32
N TYR A 67 0.03 -10.17 12.59
CA TYR A 67 0.86 -11.21 11.96
C TYR A 67 0.32 -12.63 12.22
N GLY A 68 -0.31 -12.86 13.38
CA GLY A 68 -0.92 -14.14 13.77
C GLY A 68 -2.39 -14.31 13.38
N ALA A 69 -3.02 -13.31 12.76
CA ALA A 69 -4.44 -13.32 12.46
C ALA A 69 -4.82 -14.29 11.33
N THR A 70 -6.07 -14.78 11.36
CA THR A 70 -6.58 -15.71 10.34
C THR A 70 -6.94 -14.98 9.04
N GLU A 71 -7.53 -13.79 9.19
CA GLU A 71 -7.87 -12.91 8.09
C GLU A 71 -7.19 -11.55 8.26
N LEU A 72 -6.51 -11.09 7.20
CA LEU A 72 -6.00 -9.73 7.12
C LEU A 72 -6.49 -9.04 5.85
N ARG A 73 -6.95 -7.80 6.03
CA ARG A 73 -7.38 -6.92 4.95
C ARG A 73 -6.84 -5.52 5.19
N LEU A 74 -6.34 -4.88 4.14
CA LEU A 74 -5.91 -3.48 4.18
C LEU A 74 -6.96 -2.61 3.49
N GLU A 75 -7.43 -1.58 4.17
CA GLU A 75 -8.38 -0.60 3.66
C GLU A 75 -7.70 0.75 3.52
N LEU A 76 -7.85 1.36 2.34
CA LEU A 76 -7.31 2.68 2.06
C LEU A 76 -8.38 3.77 2.25
N PRO A 77 -7.99 5.03 2.49
CA PRO A 77 -8.93 6.15 2.61
C PRO A 77 -9.82 6.38 1.39
N SER A 78 -9.44 5.83 0.22
CA SER A 78 -10.25 5.83 -1.00
C SER A 78 -11.48 4.90 -0.93
N GLY A 79 -11.61 4.09 0.13
CA GLY A 79 -12.64 3.04 0.27
C GLY A 79 -12.30 1.75 -0.46
N ARG A 80 -11.14 1.68 -1.14
CA ARG A 80 -10.62 0.45 -1.72
C ARG A 80 -9.99 -0.43 -0.65
N ALA A 81 -10.06 -1.74 -0.85
CA ALA A 81 -9.45 -2.70 0.06
C ALA A 81 -8.83 -3.88 -0.67
N GLY A 82 -7.85 -4.51 -0.04
CA GLY A 82 -7.15 -5.67 -0.57
C GLY A 82 -6.85 -6.69 0.52
N ARG A 83 -6.89 -7.98 0.17
CA ARG A 83 -6.44 -9.05 1.07
C ARG A 83 -4.93 -8.95 1.26
N VAL A 84 -4.50 -9.11 2.51
CA VAL A 84 -3.10 -9.08 2.91
C VAL A 84 -2.66 -10.48 3.34
N VAL A 85 -1.42 -10.80 3.00
CA VAL A 85 -0.68 -11.94 3.51
C VAL A 85 0.54 -11.40 4.24
N PRO A 86 0.64 -11.57 5.57
CA PRO A 86 1.82 -11.16 6.32
C PRO A 86 3.02 -12.01 5.89
N ARG A 87 4.19 -11.38 5.76
CA ARG A 87 5.44 -12.03 5.31
C ARG A 87 6.48 -12.08 6.41
N GLN A 88 6.69 -10.96 7.10
CA GLN A 88 7.69 -10.85 8.15
C GLN A 88 7.31 -9.71 9.10
N HIS A 89 7.23 -10.01 10.40
CA HIS A 89 7.15 -9.02 11.46
C HIS A 89 8.57 -8.63 11.92
N HIS A 90 8.83 -7.35 12.09
CA HIS A 90 10.09 -6.83 12.60
C HIS A 90 9.86 -6.32 14.03
N GLU A 91 10.04 -7.21 15.00
CA GLU A 91 9.81 -6.96 16.43
C GLU A 91 10.61 -5.74 16.93
N GLY A 92 9.93 -4.85 17.66
CA GLY A 92 10.49 -3.62 18.20
C GLY A 92 10.66 -2.50 17.17
N ALA A 93 10.40 -2.75 15.88
CA ALA A 93 10.46 -1.75 14.82
C ALA A 93 9.08 -1.21 14.41
N GLY A 94 7.98 -1.82 14.89
CA GLY A 94 6.64 -1.43 14.49
C GLY A 94 6.44 -1.56 12.98
N ARG A 95 6.99 -2.64 12.39
CA ARG A 95 6.95 -2.88 10.94
C ARG A 95 6.51 -4.30 10.62
N LEU A 96 5.57 -4.40 9.67
CA LEU A 96 5.09 -5.65 9.10
C LEU A 96 5.25 -5.65 7.58
N ASP A 97 6.11 -6.50 7.04
CA ASP A 97 6.21 -6.71 5.60
C ASP A 97 5.01 -7.54 5.11
N VAL A 98 4.40 -7.10 4.02
CA VAL A 98 3.13 -7.63 3.50
C VAL A 98 3.19 -7.91 2.01
N GLN A 99 2.39 -8.87 1.59
CA GLN A 99 2.09 -9.15 0.20
C GLN A 99 0.58 -9.19 0.03
N GLY A 100 0.05 -8.68 -1.07
CA GLY A 100 -1.32 -8.92 -1.48
C GLY A 100 -1.42 -9.62 -2.83
N SER A 101 -2.53 -10.31 -3.01
CA SER A 101 -2.88 -11.01 -4.24
C SER A 101 -3.99 -10.27 -4.98
N GLY A 102 -3.89 -10.19 -6.31
CA GLY A 102 -4.89 -9.54 -7.15
C GLY A 102 -4.62 -8.05 -7.35
N PRO A 103 -5.65 -7.27 -7.73
CA PRO A 103 -5.50 -5.83 -7.95
C PRO A 103 -4.98 -5.12 -6.71
N ALA A 104 -4.03 -4.21 -6.90
CA ALA A 104 -3.59 -3.32 -5.84
C ALA A 104 -4.75 -2.42 -5.37
N PRO A 105 -4.87 -2.13 -4.06
CA PRO A 105 -5.97 -1.33 -3.53
C PRO A 105 -5.80 0.18 -3.78
N PHE A 106 -4.80 0.63 -4.53
CA PHE A 106 -4.49 2.04 -4.82
C PHE A 106 -4.63 2.40 -6.31
#